data_AF-A0A397FGU1-F1
#
_entry.id   AF-A0A397FGU1-F1
#
_cell.length_a   1.000
_cell.length_b   1.000
_cell.length_c   1.000
_cell.angle_alpha   90.00
_cell.angle_beta   90.00
_cell.angle_gamma   90.00
#
_symmetry.space_group_name_H-M   'P 1'
#
loop_
_entity.id
_entity.type
_entity.pdbx_description
1 polymer ?
#
loop_
_entity_poly.entity_id
_entity_poly.type
_entity_poly.pdbx_seq_one_letter_code
_entity_poly.pdbx_strand_id
1 'polypeptide(L)'
;MQVSFLALLWATFVAMVAFADVVPLSFGVGCDHGRYPFQMQRGCFKPAFEREIDNGGDSFIIVRFSDFNLPPKDYVLLRSVDTGETVKLSGAEYHGAFDAPSVSGSRLRLELYTKTNLVGSYTTKSPCTGFSVVGYTSVLQSPPTHEAVCGGNVERTQEAACFNYSPIMNARSKAVARLVINKDGALTGCTGFLLGSEGHFITNNHCIGNQDHASKTRFEFMAQAMACPSKVGDLVCDRQLACPGDVWRGNAKFMYTNEYLDYTIVQLDRAVVAKYSYLKLRMAGPNIGEPIYAVQHPQAWGKRITDKTAWGKATVQSTTNLEASYLLDTRPMASGSPVLSSTDHAVVALHHGSLTANKCPNFGIRSDLIANDLQALNMVPWTAFT
;
A
#
# COMPACT_ATOMS: atom_id res chain seq x y z
N MET A 1 -39.84 -24.88 53.16
CA MET A 1 -38.80 -25.39 52.23
C MET A 1 -39.14 -24.91 50.84
N GLN A 2 -38.56 -23.79 50.42
CA GLN A 2 -38.69 -23.25 49.06
C GLN A 2 -37.28 -23.20 48.49
N VAL A 3 -37.06 -23.98 47.43
CA VAL A 3 -35.82 -23.99 46.67
C VAL A 3 -36.06 -23.11 45.44
N SER A 4 -35.43 -21.95 45.38
CA SER A 4 -35.41 -21.10 44.19
C SER A 4 -34.25 -21.52 43.29
N PHE A 5 -34.57 -21.95 42.07
CA PHE A 5 -33.61 -22.11 40.98
C PHE A 5 -33.22 -20.73 40.46
N LEU A 6 -31.93 -20.37 40.57
CA LEU A 6 -31.32 -19.30 39.78
C LEU A 6 -30.63 -19.93 38.58
N ALA A 7 -31.17 -19.71 37.38
CA ALA A 7 -30.49 -20.04 36.13
C ALA A 7 -29.46 -18.93 35.83
N LEU A 8 -28.17 -19.27 35.87
CA LEU A 8 -27.11 -18.42 35.32
C LEU A 8 -27.13 -18.51 33.78
N LEU A 9 -27.56 -17.44 33.12
CA LEU A 9 -27.30 -17.23 31.70
C LEU A 9 -25.87 -16.68 31.54
N TRP A 10 -24.97 -17.53 31.05
CA TRP A 10 -23.67 -17.10 30.52
C TRP A 10 -23.90 -16.52 29.12
N ALA A 11 -23.94 -15.19 29.02
CA ALA A 11 -23.85 -14.51 27.74
C ALA A 11 -22.38 -14.49 27.29
N THR A 12 -22.01 -15.42 26.41
CA THR A 12 -20.77 -15.31 25.63
C THR A 12 -20.89 -14.08 24.72
N PHE A 13 -20.25 -12.97 25.11
CA PHE A 13 -19.97 -11.87 24.21
C PHE A 13 -18.98 -12.38 23.15
N VAL A 14 -19.50 -12.84 22.01
CA VAL A 14 -18.71 -12.87 20.78
C VAL A 14 -18.53 -11.40 20.41
N ALA A 15 -17.35 -10.86 20.65
CA ALA A 15 -16.96 -9.59 20.07
C ALA A 15 -17.04 -9.77 18.54
N MET A 16 -18.14 -9.31 17.93
CA MET A 16 -18.17 -9.10 16.49
C MET A 16 -17.18 -7.98 16.23
N VAL A 17 -15.96 -8.34 15.85
CA VAL A 17 -15.06 -7.38 15.24
C VAL A 17 -15.64 -7.09 13.88
N ALA A 18 -16.27 -5.93 13.74
CA ALA A 18 -16.75 -5.44 12.46
C ALA A 18 -15.55 -5.10 11.58
N PHE A 19 -14.97 -6.12 10.94
CA PHE A 19 -14.01 -5.93 9.85
C PHE A 19 -14.78 -6.08 8.54
N ALA A 20 -15.34 -4.99 8.01
CA ALA A 20 -15.97 -4.99 6.69
C ALA A 20 -15.97 -3.61 6.04
N ASP A 21 -14.80 -3.18 5.52
CA ASP A 21 -14.67 -2.03 4.59
C ASP A 21 -14.73 -2.44 3.11
N VAL A 22 -15.11 -3.70 2.87
CA VAL A 22 -15.50 -4.16 1.54
C VAL A 22 -16.95 -3.78 1.37
N VAL A 23 -17.25 -2.94 0.39
CA VAL A 23 -18.64 -2.69 0.03
C VAL A 23 -19.19 -3.97 -0.59
N PRO A 24 -20.19 -4.63 0.04
CA PRO A 24 -20.70 -5.91 -0.45
C PRO A 24 -21.31 -5.74 -1.83
N LEU A 25 -20.87 -6.57 -2.77
CA LEU A 25 -21.39 -6.60 -4.13
C LEU A 25 -21.23 -8.00 -4.68
N SER A 26 -22.33 -8.74 -4.81
CA SER A 26 -22.29 -10.13 -5.26
C SER A 26 -22.83 -10.28 -6.67
N PHE A 27 -21.96 -10.71 -7.58
CA PHE A 27 -22.31 -11.17 -8.92
C PHE A 27 -21.20 -12.04 -9.47
N GLY A 28 -21.48 -12.80 -10.52
CA GLY A 28 -20.48 -13.61 -11.19
C GLY A 28 -21.00 -14.16 -12.50
N VAL A 29 -20.14 -14.91 -13.17
CA VAL A 29 -20.43 -15.58 -14.44
C VAL A 29 -19.83 -16.97 -14.40
N GLY A 30 -20.59 -17.99 -14.84
CA GLY A 30 -20.16 -19.38 -14.69
C GLY A 30 -20.30 -19.86 -13.23
N CYS A 31 -19.72 -21.02 -12.91
CA CYS A 31 -19.78 -21.59 -11.56
C CYS A 31 -21.22 -21.60 -10.98
N ASP A 32 -21.41 -21.06 -9.78
CA ASP A 32 -22.71 -20.96 -9.10
C ASP A 32 -23.62 -19.88 -9.69
N HIS A 33 -23.12 -19.10 -10.65
CA HIS A 33 -23.84 -18.01 -11.31
C HIS A 33 -24.35 -18.38 -12.71
N GLY A 34 -24.48 -19.69 -12.99
CA GLY A 34 -25.07 -20.21 -14.21
C GLY A 34 -24.04 -20.66 -15.26
N ARG A 35 -24.44 -20.68 -16.52
CA ARG A 35 -23.58 -21.18 -17.61
C ARG A 35 -22.53 -20.14 -17.99
N TYR A 36 -21.30 -20.60 -18.19
CA TYR A 36 -20.24 -19.77 -18.75
C TYR A 36 -20.58 -19.42 -20.22
N PRO A 37 -20.67 -18.13 -20.59
CA PRO A 37 -21.09 -17.73 -21.92
C PRO A 37 -20.00 -18.04 -22.94
N PHE A 38 -20.39 -18.41 -24.16
CA PHE A 38 -19.47 -18.62 -25.27
C PHE A 38 -19.79 -17.67 -26.42
N GLN A 39 -18.80 -16.91 -26.90
CA GLN A 39 -18.95 -16.05 -28.07
C GLN A 39 -18.53 -16.76 -29.36
N MET A 40 -19.53 -17.16 -30.16
CA MET A 40 -19.34 -17.89 -31.43
C MET A 40 -18.76 -17.05 -32.58
N GLN A 41 -18.83 -15.71 -32.54
CA GLN A 41 -18.54 -14.88 -33.73
C GLN A 41 -17.14 -14.26 -33.72
N ARG A 42 -16.30 -14.67 -34.67
CA ARG A 42 -15.09 -13.93 -35.06
C ARG A 42 -15.49 -12.54 -35.55
N GLY A 43 -15.20 -11.50 -34.77
CA GLY A 43 -15.30 -10.10 -35.23
C GLY A 43 -16.14 -9.15 -34.37
N CYS A 44 -16.84 -9.61 -33.33
CA CYS A 44 -17.55 -8.71 -32.43
C CYS A 44 -16.67 -8.26 -31.25
N PHE A 45 -16.43 -6.95 -31.14
CA PHE A 45 -15.77 -6.30 -30.00
C PHE A 45 -16.67 -6.16 -28.75
N LYS A 46 -17.79 -6.90 -28.69
CA LYS A 46 -18.76 -6.80 -27.59
C LYS A 46 -18.38 -7.77 -26.48
N PRO A 47 -18.50 -7.38 -25.20
CA PRO A 47 -18.28 -8.31 -24.10
C PRO A 47 -19.38 -9.39 -24.04
N ALA A 48 -19.03 -10.57 -23.54
CA ALA A 48 -19.94 -11.69 -23.28
C ALA A 48 -20.80 -11.45 -22.03
N PHE A 49 -20.30 -10.60 -21.13
CA PHE A 49 -20.98 -10.12 -19.94
C PHE A 49 -20.42 -8.74 -19.60
N GLU A 50 -21.28 -7.82 -19.16
CA GLU A 50 -20.86 -6.53 -18.63
C GLU A 50 -21.59 -6.19 -17.34
N ARG A 51 -20.89 -5.52 -16.42
CA ARG A 51 -21.46 -4.98 -15.18
C ARG A 51 -20.82 -3.65 -14.86
N GLU A 52 -21.63 -2.65 -14.57
CA GLU A 52 -21.15 -1.37 -14.04
C GLU A 52 -21.15 -1.39 -12.50
N ILE A 53 -20.13 -0.77 -11.90
CA ILE A 53 -19.94 -0.56 -10.48
C ILE A 53 -19.74 0.94 -10.28
N ASP A 54 -20.51 1.55 -9.40
CA ASP A 54 -20.40 2.94 -9.00
C ASP A 54 -20.10 2.97 -7.49
N ASN A 55 -19.01 3.61 -7.10
CA ASN A 55 -18.59 3.70 -5.70
C ASN A 55 -19.11 4.96 -4.99
N GLY A 56 -19.87 5.83 -5.66
CA GLY A 56 -20.43 7.05 -5.07
C GLY A 56 -19.50 8.26 -5.06
N GLY A 57 -18.36 8.21 -5.75
CA GLY A 57 -17.49 9.38 -5.99
C GLY A 57 -16.05 9.25 -5.51
N ASP A 58 -15.66 8.13 -4.92
CA ASP A 58 -14.28 7.88 -4.48
C ASP A 58 -13.32 7.76 -5.68
N SER A 59 -12.02 8.00 -5.44
CA SER A 59 -11.02 8.14 -6.50
C SER A 59 -10.59 6.84 -7.18
N PHE A 60 -10.96 5.67 -6.65
CA PHE A 60 -10.60 4.38 -7.22
C PHE A 60 -11.60 3.27 -6.87
N ILE A 61 -11.51 2.16 -7.61
CA ILE A 61 -12.21 0.90 -7.32
C ILE A 61 -11.21 -0.26 -7.38
N ILE A 62 -11.16 -1.07 -6.32
CA ILE A 62 -10.49 -2.38 -6.28
C ILE A 62 -11.59 -3.45 -6.17
N VAL A 63 -11.76 -4.25 -7.21
CA VAL A 63 -12.75 -5.33 -7.24
C VAL A 63 -12.21 -6.57 -6.53
N ARG A 64 -13.02 -7.17 -5.65
CA ARG A 64 -12.67 -8.40 -4.93
C ARG A 64 -13.33 -9.62 -5.56
N PHE A 65 -12.49 -10.52 -6.06
CA PHE A 65 -12.89 -11.82 -6.54
C PHE A 65 -12.73 -12.86 -5.42
N SER A 66 -13.79 -13.61 -5.16
CA SER A 66 -13.76 -14.80 -4.29
C SER A 66 -13.36 -16.06 -5.06
N ASP A 67 -13.59 -16.07 -6.36
CA ASP A 67 -13.11 -17.10 -7.28
C ASP A 67 -12.92 -16.49 -8.67
N PHE A 68 -11.96 -17.04 -9.41
CA PHE A 68 -11.62 -16.63 -10.76
C PHE A 68 -10.91 -17.80 -11.44
N ASN A 69 -11.56 -18.40 -12.42
CA ASN A 69 -11.05 -19.54 -13.17
C ASN A 69 -11.54 -19.43 -14.61
N LEU A 70 -10.84 -18.62 -15.42
CA LEU A 70 -11.16 -18.41 -16.83
C LEU A 70 -10.25 -19.24 -17.73
N PRO A 71 -10.70 -19.66 -18.92
CA PRO A 71 -9.82 -20.25 -19.91
C PRO A 71 -8.63 -19.31 -20.22
N PRO A 72 -7.42 -19.84 -20.52
CA PRO A 72 -6.22 -19.02 -20.66
C PRO A 72 -6.27 -17.90 -21.72
N LYS A 73 -7.20 -17.98 -22.68
CA LYS A 73 -7.38 -16.97 -23.74
C LYS A 73 -8.53 -15.99 -23.47
N ASP A 74 -9.28 -16.23 -22.41
CA ASP A 74 -10.42 -15.42 -21.99
C ASP A 74 -9.93 -14.43 -20.91
N TYR A 75 -10.63 -13.32 -20.74
CA TYR A 75 -10.22 -12.30 -19.79
C TYR A 75 -11.40 -11.44 -19.33
N VAL A 76 -11.25 -10.90 -18.12
CA VAL A 76 -12.05 -9.77 -17.64
C VAL A 76 -11.27 -8.49 -17.90
N LEU A 77 -11.91 -7.48 -18.47
CA LEU A 77 -11.40 -6.13 -18.60
C LEU A 77 -12.13 -5.24 -17.61
N LEU A 78 -11.39 -4.67 -16.67
CA LEU A 78 -11.88 -3.62 -15.79
C LEU A 78 -11.57 -2.29 -16.47
N ARG A 79 -12.60 -1.51 -16.80
CA ARG A 79 -12.47 -0.22 -17.49
C ARG A 79 -13.07 0.90 -16.66
N SER A 80 -12.25 1.92 -16.35
CA SER A 80 -12.75 3.16 -15.78
C SER A 80 -13.68 3.86 -16.77
N VAL A 81 -14.88 4.19 -16.33
CA VAL A 81 -15.82 5.01 -17.13
C VAL A 81 -15.37 6.48 -17.13
N ASP A 82 -14.71 6.93 -16.08
CA ASP A 82 -14.34 8.34 -15.90
C ASP A 82 -13.02 8.69 -16.60
N THR A 83 -12.05 7.77 -16.58
CA THR A 83 -10.69 8.03 -17.12
C THR A 83 -10.37 7.24 -18.39
N GLY A 84 -11.14 6.18 -18.68
CA GLY A 84 -10.83 5.24 -19.77
C GLY A 84 -9.68 4.28 -19.47
N GLU A 85 -9.06 4.36 -18.28
CA GLU A 85 -8.05 3.40 -17.81
C GLU A 85 -8.59 1.96 -17.90
N THR A 86 -7.72 1.02 -18.25
CA THR A 86 -8.09 -0.40 -18.32
C THR A 86 -7.10 -1.31 -17.60
N VAL A 87 -7.62 -2.28 -16.86
CA VAL A 87 -6.88 -3.40 -16.27
C VAL A 87 -7.40 -4.70 -16.87
N LYS A 88 -6.51 -5.47 -17.50
CA LYS A 88 -6.85 -6.78 -18.08
C LYS A 88 -6.47 -7.90 -17.12
N LEU A 89 -7.45 -8.69 -16.71
CA LEU A 89 -7.31 -9.88 -15.88
C LEU A 89 -7.45 -11.11 -16.78
N SER A 90 -6.31 -11.65 -17.23
CA SER A 90 -6.26 -12.83 -18.10
C SER A 90 -6.47 -14.13 -17.31
N GLY A 91 -7.22 -15.09 -17.86
CA GLY A 91 -7.32 -16.44 -17.31
C GLY A 91 -6.00 -17.22 -17.28
N ALA A 92 -4.97 -16.76 -18.01
CA ALA A 92 -3.63 -17.34 -17.89
C ALA A 92 -2.88 -16.85 -16.64
N GLU A 93 -3.21 -15.67 -16.12
CA GLU A 93 -2.43 -14.97 -15.09
C GLU A 93 -3.11 -14.93 -13.72
N TYR A 94 -4.45 -14.83 -13.69
CA TYR A 94 -5.23 -14.68 -12.47
C TYR A 94 -6.04 -15.93 -12.19
N HIS A 95 -6.05 -16.36 -10.92
CA HIS A 95 -6.71 -17.58 -10.45
C HIS A 95 -7.21 -17.42 -9.01
N GLY A 96 -8.32 -18.07 -8.67
CA GLY A 96 -8.85 -18.15 -7.31
C GLY A 96 -9.29 -16.79 -6.73
N ALA A 97 -9.14 -16.63 -5.41
CA ALA A 97 -9.51 -15.41 -4.70
C ALA A 97 -8.39 -14.37 -4.73
N PHE A 98 -8.72 -13.13 -5.11
CA PHE A 98 -7.78 -12.00 -5.09
C PHE A 98 -8.49 -10.64 -5.14
N ASP A 99 -7.76 -9.59 -4.75
CA ASP A 99 -8.11 -8.21 -5.04
C ASP A 99 -7.48 -7.79 -6.37
N ALA A 100 -8.27 -7.28 -7.31
CA ALA A 100 -7.76 -6.79 -8.60
C ALA A 100 -6.95 -5.49 -8.44
N PRO A 101 -5.99 -5.20 -9.35
CA PRO A 101 -5.35 -3.88 -9.40
C PRO A 101 -6.38 -2.74 -9.35
N SER A 102 -6.03 -1.64 -8.68
CA SER A 102 -6.92 -0.48 -8.60
C SER A 102 -7.19 0.10 -9.97
N VAL A 103 -8.43 0.49 -10.22
CA VAL A 103 -8.81 1.27 -11.39
C VAL A 103 -9.20 2.67 -10.91
N SER A 104 -8.64 3.71 -11.53
CA SER A 104 -8.91 5.10 -11.18
C SER A 104 -10.34 5.50 -11.58
N GLY A 105 -10.99 6.31 -10.77
CA GLY A 105 -12.35 6.81 -11.01
C GLY A 105 -13.39 6.20 -10.08
N SER A 106 -14.57 6.79 -10.11
CA SER A 106 -15.71 6.42 -9.28
C SER A 106 -16.63 5.41 -9.94
N ARG A 107 -16.51 5.22 -11.26
CA ARG A 107 -17.29 4.26 -12.04
C ARG A 107 -16.41 3.32 -12.82
N LEU A 108 -16.72 2.03 -12.71
CA LEU A 108 -16.01 0.94 -13.34
C LEU A 108 -16.97 0.06 -14.14
N ARG A 109 -16.60 -0.25 -15.38
CA ARG A 109 -17.23 -1.31 -16.16
C ARG A 109 -16.36 -2.56 -16.14
N LEU A 110 -16.91 -3.66 -15.65
CA LEU A 110 -16.34 -4.99 -15.72
C LEU A 110 -16.88 -5.70 -16.96
N GLU A 111 -15.99 -6.13 -17.86
CA GLU A 111 -16.33 -6.68 -19.17
C GLU A 111 -15.67 -8.06 -19.36
N LEU A 112 -16.44 -9.14 -19.51
CA LEU A 112 -15.90 -10.47 -19.82
C LEU A 112 -15.78 -10.66 -21.34
N TYR A 113 -14.62 -11.10 -21.81
CA TYR A 113 -14.40 -11.48 -23.21
C TYR A 113 -14.00 -12.95 -23.31
N THR A 114 -14.73 -13.70 -24.14
CA THR A 114 -14.50 -15.15 -24.33
C THR A 114 -14.02 -15.41 -25.76
N LYS A 115 -12.92 -16.16 -25.90
CA LYS A 115 -12.34 -16.56 -27.19
C LYS A 115 -12.30 -18.07 -27.36
N THR A 116 -12.41 -18.80 -26.26
CA THR A 116 -12.19 -20.25 -26.25
C THR A 116 -13.49 -20.98 -26.59
N ASN A 117 -13.50 -21.71 -27.72
CA ASN A 117 -14.50 -22.74 -27.98
C ASN A 117 -14.35 -23.82 -26.89
N LEU A 118 -15.29 -23.92 -25.96
CA LEU A 118 -15.37 -25.03 -25.01
C LEU A 118 -15.92 -26.32 -25.68
N VAL A 119 -15.53 -26.58 -26.93
CA VAL A 119 -15.77 -27.86 -27.61
C VAL A 119 -14.55 -28.74 -27.34
N GLY A 120 -14.46 -29.25 -26.12
CA GLY A 120 -13.36 -30.08 -25.67
C GLY A 120 -13.29 -30.11 -24.15
N SER A 121 -13.57 -31.29 -23.57
CA SER A 121 -13.47 -31.57 -22.15
C SER A 121 -12.06 -31.21 -21.64
N TYR A 122 -11.93 -30.13 -20.88
CA TYR A 122 -10.73 -29.84 -20.11
C TYR A 122 -10.80 -30.64 -18.80
N THR A 123 -10.09 -31.75 -18.77
CA THR A 123 -9.82 -32.53 -17.56
C THR A 123 -8.68 -31.88 -16.76
N THR A 124 -8.95 -30.84 -15.97
CA THR A 124 -8.01 -30.37 -14.94
C THR A 124 -8.76 -29.80 -13.74
N LYS A 125 -8.77 -30.57 -12.64
CA LYS A 125 -8.98 -30.24 -11.21
C LYS A 125 -9.30 -28.77 -10.80
N SER A 126 -10.33 -28.15 -11.36
CA SER A 126 -11.12 -27.08 -10.72
C SER A 126 -12.58 -27.25 -11.18
N PRO A 127 -13.57 -27.32 -10.27
CA PRO A 127 -14.89 -27.85 -10.60
C PRO A 127 -15.77 -26.91 -11.44
N CYS A 128 -15.37 -25.65 -11.69
CA CYS A 128 -16.18 -24.73 -12.48
C CYS A 128 -15.36 -23.64 -13.20
N THR A 129 -15.80 -23.25 -14.40
CA THR A 129 -15.23 -22.15 -15.19
C THR A 129 -16.05 -20.89 -14.95
N GLY A 130 -15.41 -19.78 -14.58
CA GLY A 130 -16.13 -18.56 -14.23
C GLY A 130 -15.36 -17.59 -13.35
N PHE A 131 -16.08 -16.62 -12.79
CA PHE A 131 -15.59 -15.77 -11.71
C PHE A 131 -16.75 -15.37 -10.79
N SER A 132 -16.43 -15.06 -9.53
CA SER A 132 -17.37 -14.58 -8.53
C SER A 132 -16.81 -13.35 -7.81
N VAL A 133 -17.48 -12.21 -7.97
CA VAL A 133 -17.21 -10.96 -7.25
C VAL A 133 -18.05 -10.95 -5.97
N VAL A 134 -17.42 -10.59 -4.86
CA VAL A 134 -18.07 -10.49 -3.53
C VAL A 134 -18.11 -9.06 -2.98
N GLY A 135 -17.37 -8.15 -3.60
CA GLY A 135 -17.37 -6.76 -3.21
C GLY A 135 -16.35 -5.92 -3.95
N TYR A 136 -16.22 -4.68 -3.51
CA TYR A 136 -15.14 -3.79 -3.91
C TYR A 136 -14.67 -2.93 -2.73
N THR A 137 -13.49 -2.35 -2.87
CA THR A 137 -12.94 -1.35 -1.95
C THR A 137 -12.66 -0.07 -2.73
N SER A 138 -13.11 1.06 -2.19
CA SER A 138 -12.89 2.40 -2.75
C SER A 138 -12.25 3.38 -1.76
N VAL A 139 -12.04 2.95 -0.51
CA VAL A 139 -11.33 3.68 0.54
C VAL A 139 -10.33 2.74 1.21
N LEU A 140 -9.09 3.18 1.37
CA LEU A 140 -8.11 2.45 2.16
C LEU A 140 -8.21 2.81 3.63
N GLN A 141 -8.07 1.80 4.49
CA GLN A 141 -7.96 1.97 5.92
C GLN A 141 -6.60 2.54 6.32
N SER A 142 -6.60 3.29 7.41
CA SER A 142 -5.37 3.73 8.05
C SER A 142 -4.94 2.69 9.09
N PRO A 143 -3.64 2.45 9.29
CA PRO A 143 -3.19 1.72 10.46
C PRO A 143 -3.66 2.42 11.75
N PRO A 144 -3.76 1.72 12.89
CA PRO A 144 -4.18 2.30 14.17
C PRO A 144 -3.07 3.15 14.81
N THR A 145 -2.44 4.01 14.02
CA THR A 145 -1.43 4.98 14.41
C THR A 145 -2.00 6.39 14.39
N HIS A 146 -1.21 7.34 14.88
CA HIS A 146 -1.54 8.74 14.85
C HIS A 146 -0.51 9.49 14.04
N GLU A 147 -0.96 10.45 13.24
CA GLU A 147 -0.11 11.33 12.45
C GLU A 147 -0.55 12.78 12.67
N ALA A 148 0.32 13.72 12.34
CA ALA A 148 0.04 15.13 12.56
C ALA A 148 0.64 16.03 11.48
N VAL A 149 -0.15 17.03 11.07
CA VAL A 149 0.29 18.18 10.28
C VAL A 149 0.70 19.29 11.25
N CYS A 150 1.98 19.60 11.30
CA CYS A 150 2.55 20.51 12.29
C CYS A 150 2.43 21.98 11.87
N GLY A 151 2.26 22.86 12.85
CA GLY A 151 2.19 24.30 12.60
C GLY A 151 0.89 24.75 11.92
N GLY A 152 -0.24 24.45 12.56
CA GLY A 152 -1.55 25.03 12.23
C GLY A 152 -2.39 24.22 11.23
N ASN A 153 -2.16 22.91 11.09
CA ASN A 153 -2.89 22.02 10.17
C ASN A 153 -2.81 22.43 8.68
N VAL A 154 -1.85 23.27 8.31
CA VAL A 154 -1.56 23.64 6.93
C VAL A 154 -0.54 22.64 6.37
N GLU A 155 -0.95 21.86 5.38
CA GLU A 155 -0.10 20.87 4.72
C GLU A 155 1.06 21.52 3.97
N ARG A 156 2.31 21.18 4.33
CA ARG A 156 3.53 21.68 3.68
C ARG A 156 4.34 20.63 2.94
N THR A 157 3.91 19.37 2.94
CA THR A 157 4.48 18.39 2.02
C THR A 157 4.24 18.85 0.58
N GLN A 158 5.20 18.58 -0.31
CA GLN A 158 5.11 18.93 -1.73
C GLN A 158 5.26 17.66 -2.56
N GLU A 159 4.70 17.66 -3.77
CA GLU A 159 4.90 16.57 -4.74
C GLU A 159 6.39 16.30 -4.93
N ALA A 160 6.80 15.02 -4.98
CA ALA A 160 8.22 14.66 -5.13
C ALA A 160 8.87 15.29 -6.37
N ALA A 161 8.09 15.54 -7.43
CA ALA A 161 8.55 16.22 -8.65
C ALA A 161 8.95 17.70 -8.44
N CYS A 162 8.56 18.32 -7.33
CA CYS A 162 9.00 19.68 -6.97
C CYS A 162 10.43 19.75 -6.45
N PHE A 163 11.03 18.61 -6.09
CA PHE A 163 12.41 18.54 -5.57
C PHE A 163 13.45 18.39 -6.68
N ASN A 164 13.14 18.82 -7.91
CA ASN A 164 14.12 18.86 -9.00
C ASN A 164 15.31 19.79 -8.70
N TYR A 165 15.14 20.78 -7.81
CA TYR A 165 16.24 21.62 -7.32
C TYR A 165 17.23 20.86 -6.42
N SER A 166 16.83 19.69 -5.88
CA SER A 166 17.67 18.81 -5.06
C SER A 166 17.75 17.43 -5.72
N PRO A 167 18.69 17.24 -6.68
CA PRO A 167 18.84 15.99 -7.40
C PRO A 167 19.02 14.77 -6.50
N ILE A 168 19.67 14.94 -5.33
CA ILE A 168 19.91 13.85 -4.40
C ILE A 168 18.62 13.45 -3.67
N MET A 169 17.82 14.41 -3.17
CA MET A 169 16.53 14.09 -2.55
C MET A 169 15.60 13.38 -3.54
N ASN A 170 15.54 13.88 -4.78
CA ASN A 170 14.80 13.22 -5.86
C ASN A 170 15.30 11.78 -6.09
N ALA A 171 16.61 11.59 -6.23
CA ALA A 171 17.20 10.27 -6.44
C ALA A 171 16.89 9.29 -5.29
N ARG A 172 17.00 9.73 -4.03
CA ARG A 172 16.66 8.91 -2.85
C ARG A 172 15.17 8.58 -2.77
N SER A 173 14.30 9.50 -3.20
CA SER A 173 12.86 9.28 -3.17
C SER A 173 12.40 8.10 -4.05
N LYS A 174 13.21 7.67 -5.04
CA LYS A 174 12.87 6.56 -5.94
C LYS A 174 12.75 5.22 -5.22
N ALA A 175 13.55 5.02 -4.18
CA ALA A 175 13.58 3.79 -3.37
C ALA A 175 12.34 3.63 -2.46
N VAL A 176 11.51 4.66 -2.35
CA VAL A 176 10.32 4.70 -1.49
C VAL A 176 9.08 4.29 -2.30
N ALA A 177 8.29 3.39 -1.72
CA ALA A 177 7.08 2.84 -2.34
C ALA A 177 5.83 3.09 -1.49
N ARG A 178 4.70 3.22 -2.18
CA ARG A 178 3.36 3.15 -1.60
C ARG A 178 3.00 1.70 -1.37
N LEU A 179 2.46 1.39 -0.19
CA LEU A 179 2.00 0.06 0.16
C LEU A 179 0.48 0.04 0.22
N VAL A 180 -0.12 -0.99 -0.39
CA VAL A 180 -1.51 -1.39 -0.15
C VAL A 180 -1.50 -2.82 0.33
N ILE A 181 -1.89 -3.02 1.58
CA ILE A 181 -1.75 -4.29 2.29
C ILE A 181 -3.15 -4.83 2.54
N ASN A 182 -3.43 -6.07 2.13
CA ASN A 182 -4.63 -6.76 2.57
C ASN A 182 -4.36 -7.40 3.95
N LYS A 183 -4.94 -6.83 5.00
CA LYS A 183 -4.89 -7.31 6.38
C LYS A 183 -6.25 -7.90 6.71
N ASP A 184 -6.35 -9.23 6.62
CA ASP A 184 -7.56 -9.98 6.96
C ASP A 184 -8.83 -9.50 6.24
N GLY A 185 -8.68 -9.08 4.98
CA GLY A 185 -9.75 -8.58 4.13
C GLY A 185 -9.87 -7.05 4.09
N ALA A 186 -9.27 -6.30 5.01
CA ALA A 186 -9.22 -4.84 4.94
C ALA A 186 -7.99 -4.39 4.16
N LEU A 187 -8.16 -3.46 3.21
CA LEU A 187 -7.03 -2.86 2.50
C LEU A 187 -6.52 -1.65 3.29
N THR A 188 -5.27 -1.72 3.76
CA THR A 188 -4.62 -0.66 4.54
C THR A 188 -3.49 -0.02 3.74
N GLY A 189 -3.37 1.31 3.81
CA GLY A 189 -2.25 2.05 3.22
C GLY A 189 -1.07 2.17 4.18
N CYS A 190 0.16 2.07 3.66
CA CYS A 190 1.40 2.40 4.37
C CYS A 190 2.47 2.92 3.38
N THR A 191 3.63 3.28 3.92
CA THR A 191 4.85 3.58 3.15
C THR A 191 5.98 2.60 3.54
N GLY A 192 6.96 2.42 2.66
CA GLY A 192 8.22 1.76 3.00
C GLY A 192 9.29 2.05 1.97
N PHE A 193 10.48 1.46 2.12
CA PHE A 193 11.60 1.72 1.22
C PHE A 193 12.58 0.57 1.06
N LEU A 194 13.28 0.55 -0.07
CA LEU A 194 14.37 -0.39 -0.33
C LEU A 194 15.59 -0.07 0.54
N LEU A 195 16.14 -1.11 1.17
CA LEU A 195 17.25 -1.05 2.12
C LEU A 195 18.40 -1.93 1.63
N GLY A 196 19.57 -1.33 1.42
CA GLY A 196 20.74 -2.06 0.93
C GLY A 196 20.60 -2.63 -0.49
N SER A 197 21.66 -3.27 -0.95
CA SER A 197 21.82 -3.65 -2.37
C SER A 197 21.12 -4.93 -2.81
N GLU A 198 20.45 -5.63 -1.90
CA GLU A 198 20.02 -7.02 -2.11
C GLU A 198 18.52 -7.22 -2.26
N GLY A 199 17.72 -6.14 -2.30
CA GLY A 199 16.26 -6.23 -2.47
C GLY A 199 15.48 -6.31 -1.16
N HIS A 200 16.15 -6.06 -0.03
CA HIS A 200 15.46 -5.89 1.24
C HIS A 200 14.62 -4.63 1.19
N PHE A 201 13.45 -4.69 1.81
CA PHE A 201 12.50 -3.61 1.89
C PHE A 201 12.01 -3.51 3.33
N ILE A 202 12.04 -2.29 3.87
CA ILE A 202 11.68 -2.01 5.25
C ILE A 202 10.41 -1.16 5.33
N THR A 203 9.55 -1.48 6.28
CA THR A 203 8.37 -0.71 6.70
C THR A 203 8.13 -0.95 8.20
N ASN A 204 7.04 -0.43 8.79
CA ASN A 204 6.71 -0.72 10.17
C ASN A 204 6.13 -2.14 10.37
N ASN A 205 6.28 -2.68 11.58
CA ASN A 205 5.62 -3.93 11.97
C ASN A 205 4.09 -3.79 11.92
N HIS A 206 3.56 -2.67 12.40
CA HIS A 206 2.13 -2.45 12.34
C HIS A 206 1.59 -2.31 10.89
N CYS A 207 2.46 -2.14 9.88
CA CYS A 207 2.08 -2.26 8.47
C CYS A 207 2.08 -3.73 8.04
N ILE A 208 3.26 -4.37 8.03
CA ILE A 208 3.44 -5.79 7.68
C ILE A 208 3.93 -6.55 8.91
N GLY A 209 3.07 -7.37 9.52
CA GLY A 209 3.42 -8.09 10.76
C GLY A 209 3.76 -9.56 10.55
N ASN A 210 3.45 -10.12 9.39
CA ASN A 210 3.65 -11.55 9.12
C ASN A 210 3.76 -11.83 7.60
N GLN A 211 4.00 -13.10 7.26
CA GLN A 211 4.13 -13.56 5.88
C GLN A 211 2.83 -13.43 5.06
N ASP A 212 1.66 -13.58 5.68
CA ASP A 212 0.39 -13.42 4.97
C ASP A 212 0.23 -11.97 4.48
N HIS A 213 0.45 -11.00 5.38
CA HIS A 213 0.44 -9.57 5.03
C HIS A 213 1.46 -9.25 3.94
N ALA A 214 2.70 -9.77 4.07
CA ALA A 214 3.75 -9.54 3.08
C ALA A 214 3.35 -10.06 1.69
N SER A 215 2.82 -11.28 1.61
CA SER A 215 2.41 -11.91 0.34
C SER A 215 1.22 -11.21 -0.33
N LYS A 216 0.40 -10.50 0.46
CA LYS A 216 -0.77 -9.74 -0.02
C LYS A 216 -0.53 -8.22 -0.02
N THR A 217 0.73 -7.81 -0.02
CA THR A 217 1.10 -6.40 -0.13
C THR A 217 1.42 -6.04 -1.58
N ARG A 218 0.82 -4.96 -2.08
CA ARG A 218 1.23 -4.30 -3.32
C ARG A 218 2.31 -3.27 -3.01
N PHE A 219 3.46 -3.43 -3.65
CA PHE A 219 4.58 -2.49 -3.56
C PHE A 219 4.58 -1.64 -4.82
N GLU A 220 4.19 -0.37 -4.71
CA GLU A 220 4.06 0.54 -5.84
C GLU A 220 5.13 1.64 -5.78
N PHE A 221 6.11 1.53 -6.65
CA PHE A 221 7.18 2.50 -6.79
C PHE A 221 6.76 3.61 -7.75
N MET A 222 7.34 4.79 -7.58
CA MET A 222 7.10 5.92 -8.50
C MET A 222 5.63 6.32 -8.66
N ALA A 223 4.77 6.01 -7.69
CA ALA A 223 3.44 6.59 -7.61
C ALA A 223 3.55 8.08 -7.24
N GLN A 224 3.70 8.97 -8.21
CA GLN A 224 4.02 10.37 -7.99
C GLN A 224 3.60 11.25 -9.17
N ALA A 225 3.47 12.55 -8.94
CA ALA A 225 3.28 13.51 -10.02
C ALA A 225 4.43 13.42 -11.04
N MET A 226 4.09 13.52 -12.33
CA MET A 226 5.10 13.55 -13.40
C MET A 226 5.90 14.86 -13.43
N ALA A 227 5.30 15.95 -12.95
CA ALA A 227 5.90 17.27 -12.91
C ALA A 227 5.46 18.01 -11.63
N CYS A 228 6.29 18.97 -11.19
CA CYS A 228 5.87 19.87 -10.13
C CYS A 228 4.68 20.72 -10.61
N PRO A 229 3.59 20.83 -9.82
CA PRO A 229 2.48 21.69 -10.19
C PRO A 229 2.93 23.14 -10.38
N SER A 230 2.39 23.82 -11.39
CA SER A 230 2.82 25.18 -11.74
C SER A 230 2.40 26.23 -10.71
N LYS A 231 1.37 25.96 -9.90
CA LYS A 231 0.98 26.80 -8.77
C LYS A 231 1.14 26.03 -7.46
N VAL A 232 1.71 26.72 -6.47
CA VAL A 232 1.76 26.20 -5.10
C VAL A 232 0.33 26.00 -4.61
N GLY A 233 0.01 24.78 -4.19
CA GLY A 233 -1.32 24.39 -3.71
C GLY A 233 -2.20 23.68 -4.75
N ASP A 234 -1.75 23.54 -6.00
CA ASP A 234 -2.44 22.69 -6.98
C ASP A 234 -2.45 21.23 -6.50
N LEU A 235 -3.65 20.66 -6.45
CA LEU A 235 -3.96 19.33 -5.95
C LEU A 235 -3.90 18.32 -7.11
N VAL A 236 -2.73 17.70 -7.32
CA VAL A 236 -2.50 16.78 -8.45
C VAL A 236 -2.64 15.33 -8.03
N CYS A 237 -1.95 14.93 -6.96
CA CYS A 237 -1.90 13.55 -6.49
C CYS A 237 -2.42 13.36 -5.05
N ASP A 238 -3.22 14.29 -4.54
CA ASP A 238 -3.77 14.34 -3.16
C ASP A 238 -5.06 13.53 -2.97
N ARG A 239 -5.21 12.45 -3.74
CA ARG A 239 -6.32 11.49 -3.61
C ARG A 239 -5.75 10.09 -3.46
N GLN A 240 -6.45 9.23 -2.73
CA GLN A 240 -5.96 7.86 -2.50
C GLN A 240 -5.75 7.17 -3.85
N LEU A 241 -4.57 6.55 -3.99
CA LEU A 241 -4.14 5.84 -5.18
C LEU A 241 -3.97 6.69 -6.46
N ALA A 242 -4.07 8.02 -6.35
CA ALA A 242 -3.77 8.91 -7.47
C ALA A 242 -2.30 8.82 -7.92
N CYS A 243 -2.07 9.20 -9.17
CA CYS A 243 -0.75 9.18 -9.82
C CYS A 243 -0.11 7.79 -9.75
N PRO A 244 -0.72 6.80 -10.42
CA PRO A 244 -0.27 5.41 -10.35
C PRO A 244 1.17 5.28 -10.82
N GLY A 245 1.89 4.39 -10.15
CA GLY A 245 3.28 4.07 -10.41
C GLY A 245 3.48 2.65 -10.94
N ASP A 246 4.70 2.17 -10.79
CA ASP A 246 5.10 0.83 -11.12
C ASP A 246 4.82 -0.14 -9.96
N VAL A 247 3.80 -0.98 -10.11
CA VAL A 247 3.52 -2.05 -9.15
C VAL A 247 4.44 -3.24 -9.39
N TRP A 248 5.20 -3.62 -8.36
CA TRP A 248 6.01 -4.84 -8.39
C TRP A 248 5.12 -6.10 -8.32
N ARG A 249 5.40 -7.09 -9.17
CA ARG A 249 4.54 -8.29 -9.38
C ARG A 249 5.15 -9.61 -8.86
N GLY A 250 6.11 -9.55 -7.95
CA GLY A 250 6.70 -10.75 -7.36
C GLY A 250 6.01 -11.19 -6.06
N ASN A 251 6.61 -12.18 -5.39
CA ASN A 251 6.15 -12.68 -4.09
C ASN A 251 7.08 -12.20 -2.99
N ALA A 252 6.60 -11.30 -2.12
CA ALA A 252 7.43 -10.78 -1.04
C ALA A 252 7.65 -11.86 0.03
N LYS A 253 8.91 -12.14 0.34
CA LYS A 253 9.29 -13.06 1.42
C LYS A 253 9.44 -12.27 2.71
N PHE A 254 8.66 -12.62 3.72
CA PHE A 254 8.85 -12.08 5.06
C PHE A 254 10.15 -12.62 5.65
N MET A 255 10.99 -11.73 6.19
CA MET A 255 12.28 -12.11 6.77
C MET A 255 12.25 -12.01 8.28
N TYR A 256 11.89 -10.83 8.79
CA TYR A 256 11.97 -10.54 10.21
C TYR A 256 11.07 -9.37 10.57
N THR A 257 10.54 -9.37 11.78
CA THR A 257 9.85 -8.22 12.38
C THR A 257 10.30 -8.06 13.82
N ASN A 258 10.37 -6.81 14.27
CA ASN A 258 10.59 -6.45 15.66
C ASN A 258 9.44 -5.54 16.09
N GLU A 259 8.54 -6.06 16.93
CA GLU A 259 7.38 -5.31 17.39
C GLU A 259 7.77 -4.15 18.31
N TYR A 260 8.84 -4.30 19.10
CA TYR A 260 9.32 -3.26 20.02
C TYR A 260 9.94 -2.06 19.29
N LEU A 261 10.71 -2.34 18.24
CA LEU A 261 11.28 -1.31 17.35
C LEU A 261 10.37 -0.97 16.17
N ASP A 262 9.15 -1.51 16.16
CA ASP A 262 8.11 -1.34 15.15
C ASP A 262 8.64 -1.35 13.70
N TYR A 263 9.46 -2.34 13.32
CA TYR A 263 9.94 -2.47 11.95
C TYR A 263 9.82 -3.91 11.43
N THR A 264 9.67 -4.04 10.11
CA THR A 264 9.65 -5.31 9.40
C THR A 264 10.55 -5.24 8.18
N ILE A 265 11.31 -6.31 7.95
CA ILE A 265 12.04 -6.58 6.71
C ILE A 265 11.31 -7.64 5.90
N VAL A 266 11.05 -7.30 4.64
CA VAL A 266 10.68 -8.25 3.59
C VAL A 266 11.72 -8.23 2.49
N GLN A 267 11.78 -9.30 1.71
CA GLN A 267 12.66 -9.46 0.56
C GLN A 267 11.82 -9.41 -0.72
N LEU A 268 12.17 -8.47 -1.60
CA LEU A 268 11.69 -8.36 -2.98
C LEU A 268 12.78 -8.85 -3.94
N ASP A 269 12.55 -8.74 -5.25
CA ASP A 269 13.55 -9.11 -6.25
C ASP A 269 14.70 -8.10 -6.32
N ARG A 270 15.95 -8.57 -6.43
CA ARG A 270 17.13 -7.68 -6.61
C ARG A 270 17.00 -6.70 -7.78
N ALA A 271 16.22 -7.03 -8.81
CA ALA A 271 15.97 -6.17 -9.96
C ALA A 271 15.31 -4.82 -9.59
N VAL A 272 14.50 -4.77 -8.52
CA VAL A 272 13.87 -3.51 -8.09
C VAL A 272 14.92 -2.50 -7.61
N VAL A 273 16.00 -2.98 -7.01
CA VAL A 273 17.11 -2.14 -6.54
C VAL A 273 17.88 -1.54 -7.72
N ALA A 274 18.08 -2.30 -8.81
CA ALA A 274 18.70 -1.77 -10.01
C ALA A 274 17.89 -0.62 -10.64
N LYS A 275 16.55 -0.68 -10.53
CA LYS A 275 15.64 0.32 -11.09
C LYS A 275 15.45 1.55 -10.18
N TYR A 276 15.33 1.33 -8.86
CA TYR A 276 14.91 2.37 -7.90
C TYR A 276 16.00 2.76 -6.90
N SER A 277 17.17 2.13 -6.96
CA SER A 277 18.24 2.25 -5.95
C SER A 277 17.77 1.78 -4.57
N TYR A 278 18.51 2.17 -3.53
CA TYR A 278 18.24 1.81 -2.13
C TYR A 278 18.70 2.92 -1.19
N LEU A 279 18.16 2.88 0.03
CA LEU A 279 18.56 3.74 1.15
C LEU A 279 19.44 2.98 2.13
N LYS A 280 20.02 3.73 3.07
CA LYS A 280 20.91 3.21 4.10
C LYS A 280 20.48 3.74 5.46
N LEU A 281 20.46 2.89 6.47
CA LEU A 281 20.30 3.30 7.86
C LEU A 281 21.63 3.88 8.36
N ARG A 282 21.57 5.02 9.04
CA ARG A 282 22.75 5.61 9.68
C ARG A 282 22.99 4.94 11.01
N MET A 283 24.15 4.28 11.15
CA MET A 283 24.48 3.53 12.37
C MET A 283 24.69 4.42 13.59
N ALA A 284 25.13 5.67 13.39
CA ALA A 284 25.29 6.63 14.49
C ALA A 284 23.94 7.19 15.01
N GLY A 285 22.82 6.93 14.32
CA GLY A 285 21.51 7.43 14.71
C GLY A 285 21.31 8.92 14.39
N PRO A 286 20.19 9.52 14.79
CA PRO A 286 19.87 10.93 14.59
C PRO A 286 20.65 11.86 15.55
N ASN A 287 21.00 13.06 15.07
CA ASN A 287 21.60 14.15 15.85
C ASN A 287 20.57 15.25 16.10
N ILE A 288 20.40 15.70 17.34
CA ILE A 288 19.52 16.82 17.66
C ILE A 288 19.97 18.08 16.90
N GLY A 289 19.01 18.79 16.31
CA GLY A 289 19.25 20.00 15.52
C GLY A 289 19.70 19.75 14.09
N GLU A 290 19.99 18.51 13.69
CA GLU A 290 20.39 18.25 12.31
C GLU A 290 19.22 18.47 11.33
N PRO A 291 19.49 18.97 10.12
CA PRO A 291 18.46 19.12 9.10
C PRO A 291 18.00 17.78 8.54
N ILE A 292 16.69 17.62 8.38
CA ILE A 292 16.06 16.38 7.92
C ILE A 292 14.98 16.63 6.86
N TYR A 293 14.63 15.58 6.13
CA TYR A 293 13.47 15.53 5.25
C TYR A 293 12.84 14.13 5.32
N ALA A 294 11.56 14.02 5.00
CA ALA A 294 10.86 12.74 4.87
C ALA A 294 10.31 12.56 3.46
N VAL A 295 10.30 11.32 2.99
CA VAL A 295 9.67 10.92 1.72
C VAL A 295 8.54 9.95 2.06
N GLN A 296 7.32 10.23 1.64
CA GLN A 296 6.14 9.55 2.15
C GLN A 296 5.01 9.42 1.13
N HIS A 297 4.06 8.52 1.40
CA HIS A 297 2.75 8.44 0.73
C HIS A 297 1.61 8.74 1.73
N PRO A 298 1.46 10.01 2.16
CA PRO A 298 0.43 10.41 3.09
C PRO A 298 -0.95 10.09 2.51
N GLN A 299 -1.85 9.51 3.29
CA GLN A 299 -3.18 9.03 2.88
C GLN A 299 -3.17 8.13 1.63
N ALA A 300 -2.06 7.42 1.35
CA ALA A 300 -1.84 6.67 0.12
C ALA A 300 -1.94 7.53 -1.16
N TRP A 301 -1.65 8.82 -1.05
CA TRP A 301 -1.52 9.76 -2.17
C TRP A 301 -0.31 9.44 -3.04
N GLY A 302 -0.13 10.22 -4.11
CA GLY A 302 1.17 10.30 -4.78
C GLY A 302 2.27 10.73 -3.81
N LYS A 303 3.51 10.36 -4.13
CA LYS A 303 4.68 10.56 -3.29
C LYS A 303 4.90 12.03 -2.99
N ARG A 304 4.99 12.36 -1.71
CA ARG A 304 5.30 13.70 -1.23
C ARG A 304 6.61 13.71 -0.44
N ILE A 305 7.28 14.84 -0.47
CA ILE A 305 8.49 15.11 0.29
C ILE A 305 8.23 16.34 1.16
N THR A 306 8.74 16.30 2.39
CA THR A 306 8.73 17.44 3.31
C THR A 306 10.12 17.65 3.87
N ASP A 307 10.64 18.87 3.72
CA ASP A 307 11.96 19.33 4.19
C ASP A 307 11.88 20.58 5.08
N LYS A 308 10.65 21.07 5.31
CA LYS A 308 10.35 22.33 5.98
C LYS A 308 9.16 22.19 6.92
N THR A 309 9.11 23.12 7.87
CA THR A 309 8.04 23.30 8.85
C THR A 309 7.46 24.70 8.72
N ALA A 310 6.48 25.03 9.56
CA ALA A 310 5.97 26.40 9.68
C ALA A 310 7.05 27.44 10.05
N TRP A 311 8.19 27.00 10.61
CA TRP A 311 9.22 27.86 11.17
C TRP A 311 10.56 27.80 10.42
N GLY A 312 10.60 27.14 9.26
CA GLY A 312 11.81 27.06 8.42
C GLY A 312 12.22 25.62 8.13
N LYS A 313 13.53 25.38 8.00
CA LYS A 313 14.06 24.05 7.69
C LYS A 313 13.69 23.06 8.80
N ALA A 314 13.27 21.87 8.42
CA ALA A 314 12.97 20.83 9.39
C ALA A 314 14.25 20.26 10.02
N THR A 315 14.21 20.05 11.33
CA THR A 315 15.31 19.46 12.09
C THR A 315 14.80 18.43 13.10
N VAL A 316 15.68 17.52 13.51
CA VAL A 316 15.44 16.68 14.69
C VAL A 316 15.31 17.58 15.92
N GLN A 317 14.20 17.52 16.63
CA GLN A 317 13.92 18.37 17.79
C GLN A 317 14.48 17.78 19.08
N SER A 318 14.29 16.48 19.28
CA SER A 318 14.79 15.76 20.44
C SER A 318 14.92 14.26 20.13
N THR A 319 15.62 13.55 21.00
CA THR A 319 15.76 12.09 20.94
C THR A 319 15.48 11.50 22.32
N THR A 320 14.77 10.38 22.35
CA THR A 320 14.64 9.51 23.54
C THR A 320 15.54 8.28 23.38
N ASN A 321 15.40 7.32 24.29
CA ASN A 321 16.06 6.02 24.15
C ASN A 321 15.55 5.22 22.95
N LEU A 322 14.38 5.56 22.37
CA LEU A 322 13.74 4.82 21.28
C LEU A 322 13.59 5.66 20.00
N GLU A 323 13.21 6.92 20.16
CA GLU A 323 12.63 7.73 19.07
C GLU A 323 13.39 9.03 18.85
N ALA A 324 13.31 9.55 17.64
CA ALA A 324 13.58 10.95 17.33
C ALA A 324 12.25 11.67 17.06
N SER A 325 12.11 12.89 17.56
CA SER A 325 10.95 13.73 17.33
C SER A 325 11.24 14.87 16.37
N TYR A 326 10.24 15.24 15.56
CA TYR A 326 10.35 16.29 14.55
C TYR A 326 8.97 16.88 14.22
N LEU A 327 9.00 18.00 13.48
CA LEU A 327 7.81 18.76 13.09
C LEU A 327 7.58 18.72 11.58
N LEU A 328 8.09 17.67 10.91
CA LEU A 328 7.74 17.36 9.52
C LEU A 328 6.28 16.91 9.46
N ASP A 329 5.50 17.49 8.55
CA ASP A 329 4.09 17.13 8.37
C ASP A 329 3.94 15.67 7.92
N THR A 330 3.01 14.95 8.55
CA THR A 330 2.62 13.59 8.19
C THR A 330 1.11 13.44 8.25
N ARG A 331 0.58 12.42 7.58
CA ARG A 331 -0.84 12.05 7.60
C ARG A 331 -0.97 10.54 7.69
N PRO A 332 -2.16 10.00 8.05
CA PRO A 332 -2.39 8.57 8.05
C PRO A 332 -1.82 7.85 6.83
N MET A 333 -1.23 6.68 7.01
CA MET A 333 -0.51 5.89 5.97
C MET A 333 0.91 6.37 5.64
N ALA A 334 1.41 7.42 6.30
CA ALA A 334 2.82 7.79 6.25
C ALA A 334 3.73 6.83 7.04
N SER A 335 3.18 5.96 7.88
CA SER A 335 3.93 4.94 8.60
C SER A 335 4.87 4.14 7.68
N GLY A 336 6.10 3.96 8.13
CA GLY A 336 7.18 3.27 7.43
C GLY A 336 8.00 4.19 6.52
N SER A 337 7.67 5.49 6.49
CA SER A 337 8.42 6.48 5.71
C SER A 337 9.83 6.68 6.27
N PRO A 338 10.86 6.77 5.42
CA PRO A 338 12.19 7.15 5.85
C PRO A 338 12.24 8.64 6.19
N VAL A 339 12.82 8.96 7.35
CA VAL A 339 13.31 10.30 7.69
C VAL A 339 14.81 10.30 7.43
N LEU A 340 15.26 11.18 6.54
CA LEU A 340 16.65 11.24 6.08
C LEU A 340 17.32 12.54 6.52
N SER A 341 18.62 12.48 6.82
CA SER A 341 19.42 13.69 7.00
C SER A 341 19.55 14.43 5.67
N SER A 342 19.42 15.75 5.67
CA SER A 342 19.69 16.56 4.48
C SER A 342 21.18 16.71 4.17
N THR A 343 22.06 16.21 5.04
CA THR A 343 23.51 16.32 4.88
C THR A 343 24.10 15.10 4.18
N ASP A 344 23.84 13.91 4.71
CA ASP A 344 24.39 12.64 4.20
C ASP A 344 23.35 11.80 3.42
N HIS A 345 22.08 12.18 3.47
CA HIS A 345 20.96 11.46 2.85
C HIS A 345 20.81 10.00 3.32
N ALA A 346 21.32 9.68 4.51
CA ALA A 346 21.08 8.45 5.23
C ALA A 346 19.77 8.56 6.02
N VAL A 347 19.11 7.41 6.23
CA VAL A 347 17.93 7.30 7.07
C VAL A 347 18.35 7.40 8.53
N VAL A 348 17.80 8.37 9.24
CA VAL A 348 18.07 8.66 10.65
C VAL A 348 16.93 8.21 11.57
N ALA A 349 15.73 8.04 11.01
CA ALA A 349 14.59 7.47 11.71
C ALA A 349 13.58 6.81 10.75
N LEU A 350 12.82 5.83 11.25
CA LEU A 350 11.67 5.22 10.57
C LEU A 350 10.39 5.81 11.18
N HIS A 351 9.65 6.63 10.41
CA HIS A 351 8.42 7.25 10.92
C HIS A 351 7.37 6.19 11.28
N HIS A 352 6.76 6.31 12.46
CA HIS A 352 5.75 5.36 12.95
C HIS A 352 4.54 6.00 13.64
N GLY A 353 4.59 7.30 13.97
CA GLY A 353 3.42 7.99 14.52
C GLY A 353 3.67 9.38 15.06
N SER A 354 2.74 9.88 15.88
CA SER A 354 2.70 11.20 16.50
C SER A 354 2.25 11.12 17.95
N LEU A 355 2.35 12.23 18.70
CA LEU A 355 2.04 12.25 20.14
C LEU A 355 0.61 11.83 20.43
N THR A 356 -0.33 12.40 19.67
CA THR A 356 -1.74 12.00 19.62
C THR A 356 -2.27 12.36 18.23
N ALA A 357 -3.46 11.85 17.86
CA ALA A 357 -4.12 12.24 16.62
C ALA A 357 -4.11 13.77 16.42
N ASN A 358 -3.55 14.24 15.30
CA ASN A 358 -3.42 15.66 14.93
C ASN A 358 -2.61 16.53 15.92
N LYS A 359 -1.72 15.94 16.74
CA LYS A 359 -0.86 16.68 17.67
C LYS A 359 0.60 16.32 17.48
N CYS A 360 1.39 17.36 17.23
CA CYS A 360 2.84 17.27 17.11
C CYS A 360 3.52 17.15 18.49
N PRO A 361 4.76 16.62 18.55
CA PRO A 361 5.61 16.23 17.41
C PRO A 361 5.22 14.89 16.76
N ASN A 362 5.76 14.67 15.56
CA ASN A 362 5.82 13.36 14.94
C ASN A 362 7.10 12.64 15.39
N PHE A 363 7.06 11.31 15.39
CA PHE A 363 8.10 10.43 15.90
C PHE A 363 8.54 9.41 14.85
N GLY A 364 9.82 9.05 14.93
CA GLY A 364 10.37 7.92 14.21
C GLY A 364 11.32 7.11 15.09
N ILE A 365 11.28 5.79 14.96
CA ILE A 365 12.22 4.89 15.62
C ILE A 365 13.63 5.18 15.10
N ARG A 366 14.59 5.36 16.00
CA ARG A 366 15.95 5.78 15.63
C ARG A 366 16.65 4.72 14.77
N SER A 367 17.35 5.17 13.73
CA SER A 367 18.00 4.27 12.77
C SER A 367 19.10 3.41 13.37
N ASP A 368 19.80 3.88 14.42
CA ASP A 368 20.86 3.12 15.09
C ASP A 368 20.32 1.88 15.79
N LEU A 369 19.14 1.96 16.41
CA LEU A 369 18.51 0.82 17.08
C LEU A 369 18.13 -0.27 16.06
N ILE A 370 17.50 0.13 14.97
CA ILE A 370 17.14 -0.77 13.86
C ILE A 370 18.41 -1.35 13.23
N ALA A 371 19.43 -0.52 12.99
CA ALA A 371 20.67 -0.97 12.37
C ALA A 371 21.43 -1.97 13.23
N ASN A 372 21.52 -1.73 14.54
CA ASN A 372 22.17 -2.64 15.49
C ASN A 372 21.45 -3.98 15.58
N ASP A 373 20.11 -3.98 15.62
CA ASP A 373 19.30 -5.20 15.62
C ASP A 373 19.50 -6.01 14.32
N LEU A 374 19.39 -5.35 13.16
CA LEU A 374 19.60 -6.00 11.86
C LEU A 374 21.03 -6.53 11.66
N GLN A 375 22.04 -5.81 12.16
CA GLN A 375 23.43 -6.23 12.10
C GLN A 375 23.67 -7.44 13.02
N ALA A 376 23.14 -7.43 14.24
CA ALA A 376 23.25 -8.55 15.16
C ALA A 376 22.60 -9.84 14.62
N LEU A 377 21.50 -9.68 13.86
CA LEU A 377 20.79 -10.78 13.22
C LEU A 377 21.36 -11.19 11.86
N ASN A 378 22.31 -10.43 11.31
CA ASN A 378 22.86 -10.63 9.95
C ASN A 378 21.76 -10.72 8.86
N MET A 379 20.74 -9.85 8.97
CA MET A 379 19.53 -9.92 8.13
C MET A 379 19.62 -9.14 6.83
N VAL A 380 20.57 -8.21 6.71
CA VAL A 380 20.71 -7.31 5.56
C VAL A 380 22.19 -7.16 5.18
N PRO A 381 22.52 -6.84 3.92
CA PRO A 381 23.91 -6.64 3.51
C PRO A 381 24.53 -5.41 4.19
N TRP A 382 25.86 -5.36 4.28
CA TRP A 382 26.58 -4.19 4.80
C TRP A 382 26.24 -2.88 4.07
N THR A 383 25.82 -2.97 2.81
CA THR A 383 25.38 -1.82 1.99
C THR A 383 24.11 -1.16 2.51
N ALA A 384 23.38 -1.79 3.44
CA ALA A 384 22.24 -1.23 4.15
C ALA A 384 22.63 -0.17 5.19
N PHE A 385 23.92 -0.01 5.48
CA PHE A 385 24.41 0.84 6.56
C PHE A 385 25.36 1.93 6.05
N THR A 386 25.45 3.02 6.81
CA THR A 386 26.45 4.07 6.65
C THR A 386 26.85 4.72 7.96
#